data_AF-A0A3A4PFA8-F1
#
_entry.id   AF-A0A3A4PFA8-F1
#
_cell.length_a   1.000
_cell.length_b   1.000
_cell.length_c   1.000
_cell.angle_alpha   90.00
_cell.angle_beta   90.00
_cell.angle_gamma   90.00
#
_symmetry.space_group_name_H-M   'P 1'
#
loop_
_entity.id
_entity.type
_entity.pdbx_description
1 polymer ?
#
loop_
_entity_poly.entity_id
_entity_poly.type
_entity_poly.pdbx_seq_one_letter_code
_entity_poly.pdbx_strand_id
1 'polypeptide(L)'
;MGTRLSVAVGMMLLVLSSATNVFAQLYGEGVEIYKERSGVSVVYDGGINISVEGEGITSLLLTHPKLGAPVTILQNTAGFDEIEFDRGEEWTAFTKLIPNGSYQLTIKLGALTVNHPFVVDYSLMPAVPTITSPTDGQVLPEPSLVVTWNSPPPGVDAIYVSVESDNGGCDFESGYLPPGSTYYIVPSSILEPGRSYGVDVEFTRGGNGVLYFSDHEVEFSIAP
;
A
#
# COMPACT_ATOMS: atom_id res chain seq x y z
N MET A 1 -11.96 6.62 1.40
CA MET A 1 -11.40 5.56 0.56
C MET A 1 -10.79 6.23 -0.67
N GLY A 2 -9.70 6.96 -0.44
CA GLY A 2 -8.85 7.50 -1.48
C GLY A 2 -8.14 6.33 -2.17
N THR A 3 -8.01 6.43 -3.49
CA THR A 3 -7.36 5.40 -4.32
C THR A 3 -5.85 5.56 -4.10
N ARG A 4 -5.24 4.63 -3.37
CA ARG A 4 -3.79 4.60 -3.14
C ARG A 4 -3.09 4.32 -4.48
N LEU A 5 -2.15 5.17 -4.87
CA LEU A 5 -1.36 4.97 -6.09
C LEU A 5 -0.20 4.01 -5.77
N SER A 6 -0.46 2.71 -5.82
CA SER A 6 0.57 1.68 -5.66
C SER A 6 1.52 1.67 -6.86
N VAL A 7 2.80 2.03 -6.66
CA VAL A 7 3.83 1.93 -7.71
C VAL A 7 4.46 0.53 -7.65
N ALA A 8 3.90 -0.41 -8.40
CA ALA A 8 4.47 -1.74 -8.58
C ALA A 8 5.69 -1.69 -9.51
N VAL A 9 6.82 -2.26 -9.07
CA VAL A 9 8.01 -2.47 -9.93
C VAL A 9 7.79 -3.73 -10.77
N GLY A 10 7.20 -3.58 -11.96
CA GLY A 10 6.86 -4.70 -12.84
C GLY A 10 8.07 -5.41 -13.46
N MET A 11 8.01 -6.75 -13.54
CA MET A 11 8.91 -7.56 -14.36
C MET A 11 8.29 -7.77 -15.75
N MET A 12 8.90 -7.21 -16.80
CA MET A 12 8.42 -7.36 -18.17
C MET A 12 8.86 -8.73 -18.75
N LEU A 13 7.91 -9.65 -18.98
CA LEU A 13 8.18 -10.92 -19.66
C LEU A 13 7.35 -11.04 -20.96
N LEU A 14 8.01 -10.91 -22.12
CA LEU A 14 7.38 -11.02 -23.44
C LEU A 14 7.53 -12.43 -24.00
N VAL A 15 6.42 -13.13 -24.29
CA VAL A 15 6.44 -14.44 -24.98
C VAL A 15 5.63 -14.35 -26.26
N LEU A 16 6.31 -14.41 -27.41
CA LEU A 16 5.69 -14.42 -28.73
C LEU A 16 5.24 -15.86 -29.06
N SER A 17 3.93 -16.09 -29.22
CA SER A 17 3.42 -17.33 -29.84
C SER A 17 2.60 -17.00 -31.09
N SER A 18 2.93 -17.64 -32.20
CA SER A 18 2.35 -17.39 -33.51
C SER A 18 1.14 -18.31 -33.75
N ALA A 19 -0.06 -17.88 -33.36
CA ALA A 19 -1.33 -18.22 -34.02
C ALA A 19 -2.50 -17.46 -33.37
N THR A 20 -3.19 -16.63 -34.18
CA THR A 20 -4.55 -16.08 -33.93
C THR A 20 -4.78 -15.33 -32.61
N ASN A 21 -4.35 -14.06 -32.59
CA ASN A 21 -4.89 -12.89 -31.88
C ASN A 21 -5.80 -13.12 -30.64
N VAL A 22 -5.19 -13.48 -29.51
CA VAL A 22 -5.42 -12.79 -28.23
C VAL A 22 -4.03 -12.73 -27.58
N PHE A 23 -3.43 -11.55 -27.51
CA PHE A 23 -2.16 -11.39 -26.81
C PHE A 23 -2.46 -11.51 -25.31
N ALA A 24 -1.78 -12.44 -24.63
CA ALA A 24 -1.78 -12.52 -23.18
C ALA A 24 -0.43 -11.99 -22.72
N GLN A 25 -0.43 -10.82 -22.08
CA GLN A 25 0.78 -10.15 -21.64
C GLN A 25 0.63 -9.73 -20.18
N LEU A 26 1.67 -9.97 -19.38
CA LEU A 26 1.80 -9.43 -18.03
C LEU A 26 2.63 -8.16 -18.11
N TYR A 27 2.11 -7.07 -17.55
CA TYR A 27 2.75 -5.76 -17.51
C TYR A 27 3.44 -5.51 -16.16
N GLY A 28 2.86 -6.01 -15.07
CA GLY A 28 3.47 -5.93 -13.75
C GLY A 28 2.71 -6.74 -12.70
N GLU A 29 3.40 -6.99 -11.59
CA GLU A 29 2.82 -7.58 -10.41
C GLU A 29 3.47 -6.99 -9.15
N GLY A 30 2.66 -6.80 -8.11
CA GLY A 30 3.09 -6.26 -6.82
C GLY A 30 2.36 -6.96 -5.69
N VAL A 31 3.08 -7.18 -4.59
CA VAL A 31 2.48 -7.61 -3.32
C VAL A 31 2.90 -6.62 -2.26
N GLU A 32 1.91 -6.07 -1.58
CA GLU A 32 2.06 -5.04 -0.58
C GLU A 32 1.37 -5.51 0.69
N ILE A 33 1.99 -5.28 1.84
CA ILE A 33 1.37 -5.53 3.14
C ILE A 33 1.48 -4.24 3.91
N TYR A 34 0.35 -3.74 4.39
CA TYR A 34 0.31 -2.50 5.16
C TYR A 34 -0.13 -2.75 6.60
N LYS A 35 0.31 -1.86 7.47
CA LYS A 35 -0.06 -1.80 8.89
C LYS A 35 -0.28 -0.36 9.30
N GLU A 36 -1.54 -0.04 9.54
CA GLU A 36 -2.03 1.31 9.68
C GLU A 36 -2.43 1.61 11.11
N ARG A 37 -2.25 2.86 11.50
CA ARG A 37 -2.72 3.43 12.76
C ARG A 37 -3.42 4.75 12.50
N SER A 38 -4.71 4.85 12.80
CA SER A 38 -5.42 6.12 12.73
C SER A 38 -5.51 6.81 14.10
N GLY A 39 -5.12 8.08 14.13
CA GLY A 39 -5.15 8.97 15.28
C GLY A 39 -4.49 8.39 16.54
N VAL A 40 -5.14 8.58 17.69
CA VAL A 40 -4.63 8.08 18.98
C VAL A 40 -4.84 6.59 19.22
N SER A 41 -5.40 5.84 18.26
CA SER A 41 -5.68 4.40 18.42
C SER A 41 -4.42 3.60 18.76
N VAL A 42 -4.58 2.53 19.55
CA VAL A 42 -3.54 1.52 19.79
C VAL A 42 -3.83 0.21 19.04
N VAL A 43 -4.96 0.16 18.34
CA VAL A 43 -5.36 -0.93 17.45
C VAL A 43 -4.85 -0.57 16.07
N TYR A 44 -4.21 -1.53 15.41
CA TYR A 44 -3.70 -1.37 14.06
C TYR A 44 -4.57 -2.15 13.10
N ASP A 45 -4.85 -1.56 11.96
CA ASP A 45 -5.43 -2.28 10.84
C ASP A 45 -4.32 -2.82 9.95
N GLY A 46 -4.55 -3.99 9.38
CA GLY A 46 -3.60 -4.68 8.53
C GLY A 46 -4.26 -5.14 7.26
N GLY A 47 -3.53 -5.11 6.17
CA GLY A 47 -4.00 -5.70 4.94
C GLY A 47 -2.90 -6.12 4.00
N ILE A 48 -3.35 -6.72 2.91
CA ILE A 48 -2.52 -7.14 1.80
C ILE A 48 -3.15 -6.56 0.54
N ASN A 49 -2.34 -5.86 -0.24
CA ASN A 49 -2.68 -5.51 -1.60
C ASN A 49 -1.92 -6.43 -2.56
N ILE A 50 -2.62 -6.95 -3.57
CA ILE A 50 -2.02 -7.67 -4.68
C ILE A 50 -2.48 -7.01 -5.95
N SER A 51 -1.54 -6.36 -6.63
CA SER A 51 -1.77 -5.71 -7.91
C SER A 51 -1.21 -6.59 -9.02
N VAL A 52 -2.03 -6.89 -10.02
CA VAL A 52 -1.60 -7.61 -11.22
C VAL A 52 -2.11 -6.88 -12.44
N GLU A 53 -1.18 -6.47 -13.30
CA GLU A 53 -1.50 -5.77 -14.53
C GLU A 53 -1.20 -6.65 -15.74
N GLY A 54 -2.17 -6.82 -16.63
CA GLY A 54 -2.02 -7.68 -17.80
C GLY A 54 -3.29 -7.92 -18.61
N GLU A 55 -3.12 -8.14 -19.91
CA GLU A 55 -4.22 -8.44 -20.81
C GLU A 55 -4.72 -9.89 -20.64
N GLY A 56 -6.04 -10.04 -20.49
CA GLY A 56 -6.69 -11.34 -20.48
C GLY A 56 -6.53 -12.13 -19.18
N ILE A 57 -6.35 -11.45 -18.05
CA ILE A 57 -6.35 -12.09 -16.72
C ILE A 57 -7.72 -12.76 -16.49
N THR A 58 -7.70 -14.05 -16.18
CA THR A 58 -8.89 -14.90 -15.97
C THR A 58 -8.96 -15.49 -14.58
N SER A 59 -7.83 -15.57 -13.86
CA SER A 59 -7.79 -16.11 -12.50
C SER A 59 -6.54 -15.65 -11.76
N LEU A 60 -6.73 -15.26 -10.51
CA LEU A 60 -5.68 -15.13 -9.50
C LEU A 60 -5.93 -16.11 -8.37
N LEU A 61 -4.93 -16.95 -8.09
CA LEU A 61 -5.01 -17.96 -7.04
C LEU A 61 -3.82 -17.81 -6.11
N LEU A 62 -4.09 -17.55 -4.84
CA LEU A 62 -3.07 -17.47 -3.81
C LEU A 62 -3.01 -18.78 -3.04
N THR A 63 -1.82 -19.36 -2.94
CA THR A 63 -1.60 -20.61 -2.22
C THR A 63 -0.55 -20.45 -1.14
N HIS A 64 -0.81 -21.09 0.01
CA HIS A 64 0.12 -21.16 1.12
C HIS A 64 -0.16 -22.44 1.96
N PRO A 65 0.87 -23.14 2.48
CA PRO A 65 0.69 -24.42 3.16
C PRO A 65 -0.27 -24.41 4.36
N LYS A 66 -0.46 -23.26 5.01
CA LYS A 66 -1.33 -23.10 6.19
C LYS A 66 -2.74 -22.59 5.90
N LEU A 67 -3.06 -22.21 4.65
CA LEU A 67 -4.40 -21.69 4.33
C LEU A 67 -5.47 -22.79 4.23
N GLY A 68 -5.09 -24.07 4.25
CA GLY A 68 -6.00 -25.22 4.18
C GLY A 68 -6.61 -25.45 2.79
N ALA A 69 -6.81 -24.39 2.01
CA ALA A 69 -7.14 -24.40 0.59
C ALA A 69 -6.55 -23.16 -0.11
N PRO A 70 -6.33 -23.20 -1.43
CA PRO A 70 -6.06 -22.01 -2.22
C PRO A 70 -7.15 -20.94 -2.03
N VAL A 71 -6.74 -19.68 -1.88
CA VAL A 71 -7.66 -18.53 -1.86
C VAL A 71 -7.82 -18.05 -3.29
N THR A 72 -9.01 -18.23 -3.85
CA THR A 72 -9.37 -17.64 -5.15
C THR A 72 -9.67 -16.17 -4.93
N ILE A 73 -8.84 -15.30 -5.51
CA ILE A 73 -8.94 -13.85 -5.29
C ILE A 73 -10.02 -13.24 -6.19
N LEU A 74 -10.15 -13.69 -7.45
CA LEU A 74 -11.31 -13.39 -8.33
C LEU A 74 -11.29 -14.30 -9.59
N GLN A 75 -12.50 -14.62 -10.07
CA GLN A 75 -12.83 -15.13 -11.42
C GLN A 75 -13.82 -14.14 -12.02
N ASN A 76 -13.38 -13.16 -12.82
CA ASN A 76 -14.30 -12.34 -13.60
C ASN A 76 -13.86 -12.26 -15.06
N THR A 77 -14.76 -12.62 -15.96
CA THR A 77 -14.52 -12.95 -17.39
C THR A 77 -14.50 -11.72 -18.32
N ALA A 78 -14.37 -10.51 -17.78
CA ALA A 78 -14.57 -9.28 -18.56
C ALA A 78 -13.27 -8.65 -19.12
N GLY A 79 -12.10 -9.25 -18.89
CA GLY A 79 -10.84 -8.85 -19.56
C GLY A 79 -10.30 -7.50 -19.11
N PHE A 80 -10.06 -7.32 -17.81
CA PHE A 80 -9.44 -6.11 -17.28
C PHE A 80 -7.92 -6.22 -17.23
N ASP A 81 -7.27 -5.07 -17.38
CA ASP A 81 -5.81 -4.88 -17.45
C ASP A 81 -5.16 -4.66 -16.07
N GLU A 82 -5.92 -4.60 -14.98
CA GLU A 82 -5.45 -4.49 -13.58
C GLU A 82 -6.43 -5.17 -12.62
N ILE A 83 -5.92 -5.85 -11.59
CA ILE A 83 -6.70 -6.37 -10.46
C ILE A 83 -6.01 -5.99 -9.17
N GLU A 84 -6.75 -5.31 -8.29
CA GLU A 84 -6.37 -4.98 -6.92
C GLU A 84 -7.22 -5.81 -5.95
N PHE A 85 -6.59 -6.37 -4.91
CA PHE A 85 -7.30 -7.04 -3.83
C PHE A 85 -6.84 -6.46 -2.51
N ASP A 86 -7.76 -5.78 -1.83
CA ASP A 86 -7.53 -5.29 -0.48
C ASP A 86 -8.29 -6.13 0.54
N ARG A 87 -7.62 -6.44 1.65
CA ARG A 87 -8.20 -7.11 2.81
C ARG A 87 -7.77 -6.41 4.10
N GLY A 88 -8.57 -5.44 4.53
CA GLY A 88 -8.45 -4.82 5.84
C GLY A 88 -9.03 -5.68 6.96
N GLU A 89 -8.21 -6.01 7.95
CA GLU A 89 -8.60 -6.65 9.22
C GLU A 89 -7.73 -6.06 10.34
N GLU A 90 -8.17 -6.12 11.60
CA GLU A 90 -7.27 -5.78 12.71
C GLU A 90 -5.98 -6.62 12.63
N TRP A 91 -4.81 -6.02 12.85
CA TRP A 91 -3.49 -6.60 12.59
C TRP A 91 -3.30 -8.01 13.19
N THR A 92 -3.76 -8.24 14.42
CA THR A 92 -3.66 -9.55 15.08
C THR A 92 -4.56 -10.60 14.43
N ALA A 93 -5.72 -10.21 13.91
CA ALA A 93 -6.56 -11.07 13.08
C ALA A 93 -5.94 -11.29 11.69
N PHE A 94 -5.47 -10.23 11.03
CA PHE A 94 -4.83 -10.26 9.72
C PHE A 94 -3.66 -11.24 9.67
N THR A 95 -2.72 -11.16 10.61
CA THR A 95 -1.53 -12.03 10.65
C THR A 95 -1.83 -13.51 10.88
N LYS A 96 -3.04 -13.86 11.37
CA LYS A 96 -3.51 -15.25 11.45
C LYS A 96 -4.12 -15.71 10.13
N LEU A 97 -4.76 -14.80 9.40
CA LEU A 97 -5.37 -15.05 8.10
C LEU A 97 -4.31 -15.17 7.00
N ILE A 98 -3.28 -14.31 7.03
CA ILE A 98 -2.13 -14.30 6.13
C ILE A 98 -0.87 -14.65 6.94
N PRO A 99 -0.67 -15.88 7.38
CA PRO A 99 0.50 -16.23 8.20
C PRO A 99 1.83 -16.06 7.46
N ASN A 100 2.92 -15.80 8.20
CA ASN A 100 4.27 -15.87 7.66
C ASN A 100 4.55 -17.20 6.93
N GLY A 101 5.27 -17.09 5.82
CA GLY A 101 5.68 -18.23 5.02
C GLY A 101 5.76 -17.92 3.53
N SER A 102 6.09 -18.95 2.76
CA SER A 102 6.17 -18.87 1.30
C SER A 102 4.79 -18.99 0.68
N TYR A 103 4.46 -18.01 -0.15
CA TYR A 103 3.25 -17.96 -0.95
C TYR A 103 3.59 -18.16 -2.42
N GLN A 104 2.61 -18.67 -3.14
CA GLN A 104 2.64 -18.71 -4.59
C GLN A 104 1.35 -18.07 -5.10
N LEU A 105 1.51 -16.93 -5.80
CA LEU A 105 0.46 -16.36 -6.62
C LEU A 105 0.50 -17.03 -7.99
N THR A 106 -0.61 -17.64 -8.39
CA THR A 106 -0.79 -18.20 -9.73
C THR A 106 -1.72 -17.29 -10.51
N ILE A 107 -1.22 -16.73 -11.61
CA ILE A 107 -1.91 -15.81 -12.51
C ILE A 107 -2.22 -16.56 -13.80
N LYS A 108 -3.50 -16.60 -14.20
CA LYS A 108 -3.90 -17.17 -15.50
C LYS A 108 -4.30 -16.06 -16.45
N LEU A 109 -3.63 -15.99 -17.61
CA LEU A 109 -3.87 -15.04 -18.69
C LEU A 109 -4.27 -15.81 -19.95
N GLY A 110 -5.56 -16.03 -20.19
CA GLY A 110 -6.02 -16.97 -21.23
C GLY A 110 -5.42 -18.38 -21.07
N ALA A 111 -4.59 -18.81 -22.02
CA ALA A 111 -3.89 -20.10 -21.97
C ALA A 111 -2.55 -20.06 -21.19
N LEU A 112 -2.03 -18.87 -20.88
CA LEU A 112 -0.79 -18.69 -20.13
C LEU A 112 -1.06 -18.83 -18.63
N THR A 113 -0.13 -19.47 -17.92
CA THR A 113 -0.11 -19.50 -16.46
C THR A 113 1.25 -19.02 -15.97
N VAL A 114 1.26 -17.97 -15.15
CA VAL A 114 2.45 -17.42 -14.50
C VAL A 114 2.37 -17.75 -13.02
N ASN A 115 3.51 -18.15 -12.44
CA ASN A 115 3.63 -18.44 -11.02
C ASN A 115 4.63 -17.43 -10.43
N HIS A 116 4.13 -16.53 -9.58
CA HIS A 116 4.92 -15.53 -8.87
C HIS A 116 5.10 -15.94 -7.39
N PRO A 117 6.28 -16.45 -6.98
CA PRO A 117 6.54 -16.82 -5.59
C PRO A 117 6.99 -15.59 -4.78
N PHE A 118 6.50 -15.48 -3.55
CA PHE A 118 6.92 -14.45 -2.60
C PHE A 118 6.93 -15.01 -1.17
N VAL A 119 7.58 -14.33 -0.23
CA VAL A 119 7.60 -14.75 1.18
C VAL A 119 7.10 -13.63 2.07
N VAL A 120 6.06 -13.92 2.84
CA VAL A 120 5.59 -13.04 3.91
C VAL A 120 6.46 -13.27 5.14
N ASP A 121 7.18 -12.23 5.56
CA ASP A 121 7.95 -12.15 6.79
C ASP A 121 7.65 -10.85 7.53
N TYR A 122 6.76 -10.93 8.52
CA TYR A 122 6.40 -9.79 9.37
C TYR A 122 7.56 -9.21 10.20
N SER A 123 8.73 -9.86 10.27
CA SER A 123 9.92 -9.21 10.85
C SER A 123 10.50 -8.10 9.96
N LEU A 124 10.08 -8.06 8.69
CA LEU A 124 10.36 -6.97 7.76
C LEU A 124 9.36 -5.81 7.89
N MET A 125 8.24 -6.00 8.59
CA MET A 125 7.27 -4.92 8.78
C MET A 125 7.91 -3.76 9.56
N PRO A 126 7.98 -2.54 9.00
CA PRO A 126 8.53 -1.40 9.74
C PRO A 126 7.70 -1.10 10.99
N ALA A 127 8.34 -0.45 11.96
CA ALA A 127 7.60 0.06 13.10
C ALA A 127 6.75 1.25 12.64
N VAL A 128 5.47 1.25 13.02
CA VAL A 128 4.54 2.31 12.65
C VAL A 128 5.09 3.68 13.10
N PRO A 129 5.19 4.67 12.20
CA PRO A 129 5.60 6.00 12.58
C PRO A 129 4.67 6.60 13.63
N THR A 130 5.20 7.53 14.41
CA THR A 130 4.47 8.33 15.38
C THR A 130 4.60 9.77 14.95
N ILE A 131 3.56 10.29 14.31
CA ILE A 131 3.45 11.72 14.03
C ILE A 131 3.43 12.47 15.36
N THR A 132 4.36 13.43 15.49
CA THR A 132 4.50 14.30 16.66
C THR A 132 3.96 15.70 16.41
N SER A 133 3.83 16.10 15.14
CA SER A 133 3.14 17.31 14.70
C SER A 133 2.63 17.06 13.28
N PRO A 134 1.37 17.41 12.96
CA PRO A 134 0.38 17.93 13.89
C PRO A 134 -0.06 16.83 14.88
N THR A 135 -0.63 17.22 16.02
CA THR A 135 -1.32 16.23 16.87
C THR A 135 -2.72 15.99 16.32
N ASP A 136 -3.25 14.79 16.52
CA ASP A 136 -4.63 14.46 16.14
C ASP A 136 -5.64 15.47 16.73
N GLY A 137 -6.50 16.02 15.87
CA GLY A 137 -7.46 17.09 16.16
C GLY A 137 -6.87 18.50 16.32
N GLN A 138 -5.59 18.73 15.99
CA GLN A 138 -4.98 20.05 16.13
C GLN A 138 -5.60 21.08 15.18
N VAL A 139 -5.81 22.31 15.66
CA VAL A 139 -6.16 23.47 14.83
C VAL A 139 -4.92 24.34 14.62
N LEU A 140 -4.47 24.49 13.38
CA LEU A 140 -3.34 25.33 13.00
C LEU A 140 -3.82 26.77 12.77
N PRO A 141 -3.11 27.78 13.31
CA PRO A 141 -3.55 29.18 13.26
C PRO A 141 -3.40 29.82 11.88
N GLU A 142 -2.56 29.25 11.02
CA GLU A 142 -2.31 29.71 9.65
C GLU A 142 -2.06 28.49 8.75
N PRO A 143 -2.18 28.64 7.41
CA PRO A 143 -1.95 27.56 6.45
C PRO A 143 -0.46 27.22 6.33
N SER A 144 0.15 26.73 7.40
CA SER A 144 1.52 26.23 7.41
C SER A 144 1.56 24.92 8.16
N LEU A 145 2.21 23.92 7.57
CA LEU A 145 2.28 22.58 8.14
C LEU A 145 3.70 22.06 8.04
N VAL A 146 4.29 21.83 9.21
CA VAL A 146 5.50 21.02 9.35
C VAL A 146 5.07 19.72 9.99
N VAL A 147 5.13 18.66 9.20
CA VAL A 147 4.88 17.30 9.66
C VAL A 147 6.17 16.80 10.29
N THR A 148 6.09 16.23 11.49
CA THR A 148 7.24 15.66 12.20
C THR A 148 6.87 14.31 12.77
N TRP A 149 7.84 13.40 12.86
CA TRP A 149 7.64 12.06 13.38
C TRP A 149 8.89 11.53 14.09
N ASN A 150 8.74 10.42 14.83
CA ASN A 150 9.87 9.76 15.49
C ASN A 150 10.91 9.26 14.49
N SER A 151 12.16 9.11 14.94
CA SER A 151 13.22 8.57 14.09
C SER A 151 12.85 7.19 13.52
N PRO A 152 12.98 6.98 12.21
CA PRO A 152 12.72 5.69 11.56
C PRO A 152 13.65 4.61 12.12
N PRO A 153 13.16 3.37 12.32
CA PRO A 153 14.01 2.26 12.75
C PRO A 153 14.98 1.85 11.63
N PRO A 154 16.06 1.11 11.94
CA PRO A 154 16.93 0.53 10.93
C PRO A 154 16.15 -0.37 9.96
N GLY A 155 16.44 -0.24 8.67
CA GLY A 155 15.83 -1.06 7.62
C GLY A 155 14.60 -0.45 6.96
N VAL A 156 14.22 0.78 7.28
CA VAL A 156 13.31 1.57 6.42
C VAL A 156 14.05 1.94 5.14
N ASP A 157 13.41 1.73 3.99
CA ASP A 157 13.98 1.99 2.66
C ASP A 157 13.51 3.33 2.08
N ALA A 158 12.33 3.80 2.48
CA ALA A 158 11.78 5.10 2.09
C ALA A 158 10.74 5.58 3.11
N ILE A 159 10.47 6.88 3.05
CA ILE A 159 9.40 7.52 3.82
C ILE A 159 8.52 8.30 2.85
N TYR A 160 7.23 8.32 3.12
CA TYR A 160 6.24 9.03 2.33
C TYR A 160 5.33 9.87 3.21
N VAL A 161 4.90 11.04 2.71
CA VAL A 161 3.92 11.92 3.36
C VAL A 161 2.83 12.27 2.38
N SER A 162 1.59 11.98 2.74
CA SER A 162 0.39 12.40 2.02
C SER A 162 -0.45 13.34 2.88
N VAL A 163 -1.16 14.25 2.22
CA VAL A 163 -2.18 15.09 2.85
C VAL A 163 -3.46 14.97 2.05
N GLU A 164 -4.55 14.67 2.73
CA GLU A 164 -5.87 14.51 2.16
C GLU A 164 -6.84 15.48 2.82
N SER A 165 -7.71 16.14 2.06
CA SER A 165 -8.82 16.90 2.64
C SER A 165 -10.04 16.00 2.87
N ASP A 166 -10.95 16.51 3.69
CA ASP A 166 -12.25 15.90 4.01
C ASP A 166 -13.14 15.55 2.80
N ASN A 167 -12.80 16.03 1.59
CA ASN A 167 -13.46 15.66 0.34
C ASN A 167 -13.02 14.27 -0.20
N GLY A 168 -12.07 13.61 0.46
CA GLY A 168 -11.65 12.23 0.18
C GLY A 168 -10.66 12.07 -0.98
N GLY A 169 -10.05 13.16 -1.44
CA GLY A 169 -8.96 13.14 -2.42
C GLY A 169 -7.60 13.43 -1.76
N CYS A 170 -6.54 12.83 -2.32
CA CYS A 170 -5.17 13.20 -1.99
C CYS A 170 -4.85 14.57 -2.61
N ASP A 171 -4.65 15.58 -1.76
CA ASP A 171 -4.31 16.94 -2.19
C ASP A 171 -2.81 17.10 -2.42
N PHE A 172 -2.00 16.25 -1.79
CA PHE A 172 -0.55 16.34 -1.86
C PHE A 172 0.17 15.05 -1.51
N GLU A 173 1.29 14.85 -2.21
CA GLU A 173 2.21 13.74 -2.03
C GLU A 173 3.66 14.24 -2.06
N SER A 174 4.47 13.84 -1.08
CA SER A 174 5.87 14.29 -0.99
C SER A 174 6.80 13.68 -2.02
N GLY A 175 6.40 12.55 -2.63
CA GLY A 175 7.33 11.59 -3.21
C GLY A 175 8.19 10.90 -2.13
N TYR A 176 9.09 10.01 -2.55
CA TYR A 176 9.95 9.28 -1.61
C TYR A 176 11.01 10.19 -0.96
N LEU A 177 10.96 10.24 0.36
CA LEU A 177 11.94 10.93 1.19
C LEU A 177 13.08 9.98 1.62
N PRO A 178 14.28 10.52 1.92
CA PRO A 178 15.36 9.72 2.46
C PRO A 178 14.97 8.97 3.75
N PRO A 179 15.45 7.73 3.97
CA PRO A 179 15.14 6.90 5.15
C PRO A 179 15.45 7.48 6.53
N GLY A 180 16.26 8.55 6.60
CA GLY A 180 16.61 9.23 7.84
C GLY A 180 15.75 10.47 8.13
N SER A 181 14.79 10.80 7.26
CA SER A 181 13.97 11.99 7.42
C SER A 181 13.05 11.86 8.64
N THR A 182 12.90 12.96 9.37
CA THR A 182 12.02 13.05 10.56
C THR A 182 11.04 14.20 10.47
N TYR A 183 11.01 14.88 9.33
CA TYR A 183 10.08 15.97 9.07
C TYR A 183 9.88 16.20 7.56
N TYR A 184 8.76 16.84 7.24
CA TYR A 184 8.47 17.37 5.91
C TYR A 184 7.74 18.71 6.04
N ILE A 185 8.00 19.63 5.11
CA ILE A 185 7.29 20.93 5.05
C ILE A 185 6.28 20.83 3.92
N VAL A 186 5.00 20.78 4.28
CA VAL A 186 3.91 20.71 3.31
C VAL A 186 3.70 22.09 2.68
N PRO A 187 3.58 22.21 1.35
CA PRO A 187 3.34 23.48 0.70
C PRO A 187 2.05 24.14 1.19
N SER A 188 2.13 25.37 1.70
CA SER A 188 0.96 26.11 2.22
C SER A 188 -0.15 26.31 1.18
N SER A 189 0.17 26.23 -0.11
CA SER A 189 -0.78 26.43 -1.21
C SER A 189 -1.88 25.37 -1.28
N ILE A 190 -1.72 24.22 -0.62
CA ILE A 190 -2.76 23.18 -0.56
C ILE A 190 -3.70 23.36 0.65
N LEU A 191 -3.31 24.19 1.60
CA LEU A 191 -3.99 24.36 2.87
C LEU A 191 -4.91 25.59 2.81
N GLU A 192 -6.21 25.36 2.99
CA GLU A 192 -7.22 26.40 2.97
C GLU A 192 -7.73 26.68 4.39
N PRO A 193 -7.87 27.96 4.78
CA PRO A 193 -8.52 28.35 6.03
C PRO A 193 -9.91 27.72 6.19
N GLY A 194 -10.21 27.23 7.38
CA GLY A 194 -11.49 26.64 7.73
C GLY A 194 -11.72 25.20 7.25
N ARG A 195 -10.71 24.53 6.68
CA ARG A 195 -10.79 23.13 6.25
C ARG A 195 -10.13 22.16 7.23
N SER A 196 -10.61 20.92 7.19
CA SER A 196 -10.01 19.75 7.84
C SER A 196 -9.21 18.90 6.86
N TYR A 197 -8.16 18.28 7.36
CA TYR A 197 -7.21 17.48 6.61
C TYR A 197 -6.78 16.25 7.42
N GLY A 198 -6.53 15.14 6.74
CA GLY A 198 -5.71 14.04 7.22
C GLY A 198 -4.27 14.22 6.74
N VAL A 199 -3.30 13.80 7.55
CA VAL A 199 -1.91 13.64 7.13
C VAL A 199 -1.41 12.27 7.53
N ASP A 200 -0.85 11.56 6.56
CA ASP A 200 -0.21 10.27 6.76
C ASP A 200 1.29 10.42 6.70
N VAL A 201 1.97 9.67 7.56
CA VAL A 201 3.38 9.37 7.40
C VAL A 201 3.51 7.87 7.26
N GLU A 202 4.19 7.43 6.21
CA GLU A 202 4.40 6.02 5.92
C GLU A 202 5.90 5.69 5.93
N PHE A 203 6.25 4.57 6.55
CA PHE A 203 7.55 3.92 6.41
C PHE A 203 7.43 2.69 5.52
N THR A 204 8.29 2.62 4.52
CA THR A 204 8.31 1.52 3.55
C THR A 204 9.56 0.66 3.75
N ARG A 205 9.43 -0.65 3.55
CA ARG A 205 10.55 -1.58 3.40
C ARG A 205 10.25 -2.67 2.38
N GLY A 206 11.17 -2.92 1.47
CA GLY A 206 11.11 -4.04 0.54
C GLY A 206 11.83 -5.29 1.05
N GLY A 207 11.29 -6.46 0.73
CA GLY A 207 11.99 -7.72 0.92
C GLY A 207 11.18 -8.93 0.47
N ASN A 208 11.87 -9.96 -0.03
CA ASN A 208 11.26 -11.23 -0.41
C ASN A 208 10.10 -11.15 -1.43
N GLY A 209 10.13 -10.15 -2.33
CA GLY A 209 9.07 -9.92 -3.30
C GLY A 209 7.81 -9.24 -2.73
N VAL A 210 7.91 -8.66 -1.53
CA VAL A 210 6.83 -7.93 -0.86
C VAL A 210 7.32 -6.55 -0.46
N LEU A 211 6.47 -5.54 -0.62
CA LEU A 211 6.63 -4.22 -0.01
C LEU A 211 5.84 -4.18 1.29
N TYR A 212 6.49 -3.76 2.37
CA TYR A 212 5.89 -3.60 3.68
C TYR A 212 5.74 -2.13 3.99
N PHE A 213 4.53 -1.74 4.35
CA PHE A 213 4.17 -0.37 4.70
C PHE A 213 3.70 -0.34 6.14
N SER A 214 4.13 0.67 6.87
CA SER A 214 3.53 0.99 8.15
C SER A 214 3.28 2.47 8.22
N ASP A 215 2.07 2.86 8.54
CA ASP A 215 1.61 4.23 8.42
C ASP A 215 0.86 4.68 9.67
N HIS A 216 0.84 5.99 9.84
CA HIS A 216 0.08 6.64 10.89
C HIS A 216 -0.56 7.88 10.32
N GLU A 217 -1.88 7.93 10.43
CA GLU A 217 -2.72 9.04 10.03
C GLU A 217 -3.09 9.88 11.27
N VAL A 218 -3.06 11.20 11.14
CA VAL A 218 -3.69 12.10 12.11
C VAL A 218 -4.55 13.14 11.40
N GLU A 219 -5.66 13.53 12.03
CA GLU A 219 -6.50 14.60 11.52
C GLU A 219 -6.08 15.96 12.11
N PHE A 220 -6.19 17.03 11.33
CA PHE A 220 -5.99 18.41 11.78
C PHE A 220 -6.88 19.37 10.97
N SER A 221 -6.93 20.64 11.36
CA SER A 221 -7.66 21.68 10.62
C SER A 221 -6.91 23.00 10.60
N ILE A 222 -7.28 23.87 9.66
CA ILE A 222 -6.78 25.25 9.58
C ILE A 222 -7.84 26.20 10.14
N ALA A 223 -7.44 27.14 10.99
CA ALA A 223 -8.34 28.18 11.48
C ALA A 223 -8.97 28.99 10.33
N PRO A 224 -10.22 29.48 10.48
CA PRO A 224 -10.91 30.30 9.47
C PRO A 224 -10.21 31.64 9.16
#